data_AF-A0A7C1GC40-F1
#
_entry.id   AF-A0A7C1GC40-F1
#
_cell.length_a   1.000
_cell.length_b   1.000
_cell.length_c   1.000
_cell.angle_alpha   90.00
_cell.angle_beta   90.00
_cell.angle_gamma   90.00
#
_symmetry.space_group_name_H-M   'P 1'
#
loop_
_entity.id
_entity.type
_entity.pdbx_description
1 polymer ?
#
loop_
_entity_poly.entity_id
_entity_poly.type
_entity_poly.pdbx_seq_one_letter_code
_entity_poly.pdbx_strand_id
1 'polypeptide(L)'
;MATGLSTKNAPSPSVVLPHFAFAALMFLASSVVMLLAAPKLVFHYHLNPEMLALTHLMVLGFITMIIFGSLYQLIPVVMEVKLFSETLAKITFYLFGTGLLILAVSFWEATFGINQSWLWFEVSGMLILAAVIFFAINTLKSAAKS
;
A
#
# COMPACT_ATOMS: atom_id res chain seq x y z
N MET A 1 16.86 -12.74 -33.42
CA MET A 1 16.63 -12.80 -31.96
C MET A 1 15.45 -11.88 -31.67
N ALA A 2 14.40 -12.33 -30.99
CA ALA A 2 13.31 -11.44 -30.60
C ALA A 2 13.83 -10.50 -29.51
N THR A 3 14.20 -9.28 -29.89
CA THR A 3 14.70 -8.21 -29.00
C THR A 3 13.55 -7.47 -28.34
N GLY A 4 12.59 -8.20 -27.76
CA GLY A 4 11.45 -7.66 -27.03
C GLY A 4 11.42 -8.21 -25.62
N LEU A 5 11.06 -7.38 -24.63
CA LEU A 5 10.78 -7.82 -23.26
C LEU A 5 9.87 -9.06 -23.29
N SER A 6 10.25 -10.13 -22.58
CA SER A 6 9.45 -11.35 -22.46
C SER A 6 8.17 -11.06 -21.67
N THR A 7 7.17 -10.48 -22.31
CA THR A 7 5.86 -10.16 -21.70
C THR A 7 4.99 -11.40 -21.50
N LYS A 8 5.44 -12.57 -21.97
CA LYS A 8 4.70 -13.83 -21.83
C LYS A 8 4.44 -14.21 -20.37
N ASN A 9 5.32 -13.79 -19.46
CA ASN A 9 5.21 -14.07 -18.03
C ASN A 9 4.64 -12.90 -17.22
N ALA A 10 4.30 -11.78 -17.87
CA ALA A 10 3.71 -10.65 -17.18
C ALA A 10 2.37 -11.05 -16.53
N PRO A 11 2.10 -10.61 -15.29
CA PRO A 11 0.81 -10.84 -14.65
C PRO A 11 -0.31 -10.11 -15.40
N SER A 12 -1.56 -10.49 -15.13
CA SER A 12 -2.70 -9.76 -15.69
C SER A 12 -2.67 -8.28 -15.27
N PRO A 13 -3.08 -7.35 -16.17
CA PRO A 13 -3.21 -5.93 -15.82
C PRO A 13 -4.12 -5.68 -14.61
N SER A 14 -5.07 -6.59 -14.36
CA SER A 14 -5.97 -6.55 -13.21
C SER A 14 -5.27 -6.74 -11.85
N VAL A 15 -4.03 -7.23 -11.83
CA VAL A 15 -3.20 -7.29 -10.62
C VAL A 15 -2.45 -5.97 -10.45
N VAL A 16 -1.88 -5.43 -11.52
CA VAL A 16 -0.89 -4.35 -11.44
C VAL A 16 -1.56 -2.96 -11.45
N LEU A 17 -2.48 -2.70 -12.39
CA LEU A 17 -3.10 -1.39 -12.57
C LEU A 17 -3.83 -0.86 -11.33
N PRO A 18 -4.56 -1.68 -10.54
CA PRO A 18 -5.22 -1.17 -9.34
C PRO A 18 -4.26 -0.55 -8.32
N HIS A 19 -3.03 -1.08 -8.21
CA HIS A 19 -2.04 -0.56 -7.29
C HIS A 19 -1.60 0.87 -7.66
N PHE A 20 -1.33 1.11 -8.94
CA PHE A 20 -0.97 2.43 -9.43
C PHE A 20 -2.13 3.42 -9.39
N ALA A 21 -3.34 2.97 -9.74
CA ALA A 21 -4.54 3.80 -9.66
C ALA A 21 -4.85 4.21 -8.21
N PHE A 22 -4.78 3.25 -7.27
CA PHE A 22 -4.94 3.52 -5.85
C PHE A 22 -3.84 4.43 -5.32
N ALA A 23 -2.58 4.22 -5.71
CA ALA A 23 -1.47 5.08 -5.32
C ALA A 23 -1.67 6.53 -5.79
N ALA A 24 -2.06 6.74 -7.05
CA ALA A 24 -2.37 8.06 -7.57
C ALA A 24 -3.53 8.73 -6.82
N LEU A 25 -4.57 7.95 -6.49
CA LEU A 25 -5.69 8.44 -5.67
C LEU A 25 -5.24 8.83 -4.26
N MET A 26 -4.40 8.01 -3.61
CA MET A 26 -3.87 8.32 -2.28
C MET A 26 -2.94 9.52 -2.29
N PHE A 27 -2.18 9.74 -3.37
CA PHE A 27 -1.37 10.94 -3.55
C PHE A 27 -2.23 12.20 -3.67
N LEU A 28 -3.30 12.13 -4.46
CA LEU A 28 -4.28 13.22 -4.55
C LEU A 28 -4.96 13.47 -3.19
N ALA A 29 -5.41 12.41 -2.51
CA ALA A 29 -6.01 12.50 -1.18
C ALA A 29 -5.02 13.11 -0.16
N SER A 30 -3.75 12.73 -0.20
CA SER A 30 -2.70 13.31 0.63
C SER A 30 -2.53 14.82 0.37
N SER A 31 -2.65 15.25 -0.89
CA SER A 31 -2.58 16.68 -1.25
C SER A 31 -3.75 17.47 -0.66
N VAL A 32 -4.96 16.89 -0.66
CA VAL A 32 -6.14 17.48 -0.01
C VAL A 32 -5.98 17.52 1.50
N VAL A 33 -5.54 16.41 2.11
CA VAL A 33 -5.28 16.33 3.56
C VAL A 33 -4.24 17.38 3.97
N MET A 34 -3.16 17.52 3.20
CA MET A 34 -2.12 18.52 3.45
C MET A 34 -2.68 19.95 3.38
N LEU A 35 -3.54 20.26 2.42
CA LEU A 35 -4.19 21.57 2.32
C LEU A 35 -5.08 21.87 3.53
N LEU A 36 -5.88 20.88 3.98
CA LEU A 36 -6.79 21.03 5.12
C LEU A 36 -6.04 21.09 6.46
N ALA A 37 -4.98 20.31 6.60
CA ALA A 37 -4.18 20.23 7.81
C ALA A 37 -3.05 21.29 7.86
N ALA A 38 -2.81 22.05 6.79
CA ALA A 38 -1.68 22.96 6.65
C ALA A 38 -1.38 23.83 7.89
N PRO A 39 -2.38 24.48 8.55
CA PRO A 39 -2.12 25.26 9.75
C PRO A 39 -1.56 24.41 10.89
N LYS A 40 -2.05 23.18 11.06
CA LYS A 40 -1.64 22.26 12.14
C LYS A 40 -0.29 21.59 11.86
N LEU A 41 0.14 21.52 10.60
CA LEU A 41 1.42 20.91 10.20
C LEU A 41 2.64 21.82 10.47
N VAL A 42 2.45 23.13 10.60
CA VAL A 42 3.54 24.13 10.70
C VAL A 42 3.92 24.44 12.17
N PHE A 43 3.09 24.12 13.15
CA PHE A 43 3.36 24.43 14.56
C PHE A 43 4.15 23.34 15.30
N HIS A 44 4.79 23.74 16.42
CA HIS A 44 5.85 23.04 17.17
C HIS A 44 5.61 21.57 17.60
N TYR A 45 4.40 21.00 17.44
CA TYR A 45 4.11 19.60 17.77
C TYR A 45 4.11 18.73 16.50
N HIS A 46 5.29 18.20 16.16
CA HIS A 46 5.53 17.46 14.91
C HIS A 46 4.83 16.09 14.81
N LEU A 47 4.36 15.53 15.93
CA LEU A 47 3.64 14.25 15.97
C LEU A 47 2.17 14.48 16.36
N ASN A 48 1.44 15.18 15.49
CA ASN A 48 0.00 15.36 15.63
C ASN A 48 -0.78 14.32 14.79
N PRO A 49 -2.07 14.10 15.11
CA PRO A 49 -2.90 13.09 14.43
C PRO A 49 -2.98 13.28 12.91
N GLU A 50 -3.11 14.52 12.44
CA GLU A 50 -3.21 14.85 11.02
C GLU A 50 -1.89 14.56 10.26
N MET A 51 -0.75 14.86 10.88
CA MET A 51 0.56 14.53 10.33
C MET A 51 0.76 13.02 10.22
N LEU A 52 0.29 12.24 11.20
CA LEU A 52 0.34 10.77 11.15
C LEU A 52 -0.57 10.23 10.05
N ALA A 53 -1.79 10.73 9.92
CA ALA A 53 -2.69 10.36 8.82
C ALA A 53 -2.05 10.65 7.45
N LEU A 54 -1.51 11.86 7.26
CA LEU A 54 -0.83 12.27 6.03
C LEU A 54 0.38 11.37 5.72
N THR A 55 1.20 11.09 6.73
CA THR A 55 2.39 10.24 6.59
C THR A 55 2.02 8.84 6.09
N HIS A 56 0.97 8.24 6.64
CA HIS A 56 0.56 6.89 6.23
C HIS A 56 -0.10 6.88 4.85
N LEU A 57 -0.90 7.90 4.49
CA LEU A 57 -1.42 8.03 3.12
C LEU A 57 -0.29 8.17 2.10
N MET A 58 0.76 8.92 2.41
CA MET A 58 1.90 9.11 1.50
C MET A 58 2.79 7.86 1.43
N VAL A 59 3.23 7.33 2.57
CA VAL A 59 4.17 6.22 2.60
C VAL A 59 3.50 4.91 2.22
N LEU A 60 2.41 4.54 2.89
CA LEU A 60 1.73 3.27 2.60
C LEU A 60 0.84 3.40 1.36
N GLY A 61 0.03 4.46 1.29
CA GLY A 61 -0.95 4.62 0.22
C GLY A 61 -0.35 4.91 -1.15
N PHE A 62 0.63 5.79 -1.23
CA PHE A 62 1.30 6.12 -2.49
C PHE A 62 2.55 5.27 -2.73
N ILE A 63 3.56 5.37 -1.87
CA ILE A 63 4.87 4.75 -2.12
C ILE A 63 4.80 3.22 -2.08
N THR A 64 4.27 2.62 -1.01
CA THR A 64 4.23 1.15 -0.88
C THR A 64 3.35 0.50 -1.94
N MET A 65 2.22 1.13 -2.31
CA MET A 65 1.36 0.61 -3.38
C MET A 65 2.05 0.64 -4.75
N ILE A 66 2.83 1.68 -5.06
CA ILE A 66 3.72 1.69 -6.23
C ILE A 66 4.69 0.51 -6.16
N ILE A 67 5.36 0.32 -5.02
CA ILE A 67 6.32 -0.78 -4.84
C ILE A 67 5.65 -2.14 -5.08
N PHE A 68 4.45 -2.38 -4.54
CA PHE A 68 3.72 -3.64 -4.72
C PHE A 68 3.36 -3.87 -6.19
N GLY A 69 2.76 -2.88 -6.85
CA GLY A 69 2.41 -2.96 -8.27
C GLY A 69 3.63 -3.19 -9.15
N SER A 70 4.72 -2.44 -8.89
CA SER A 70 5.99 -2.58 -9.59
C SER A 70 6.61 -3.96 -9.41
N LEU A 71 6.68 -4.49 -8.18
CA LEU A 71 7.29 -5.80 -7.93
C LEU A 71 6.47 -6.96 -8.49
N TYR A 72 5.13 -6.85 -8.50
CA TYR A 72 4.30 -7.84 -9.20
C TYR A 72 4.55 -7.88 -10.70
N GLN A 73 4.93 -6.76 -11.34
CA GLN A 73 5.29 -6.71 -12.75
C GLN A 73 6.76 -7.09 -13.01
N LEU A 74 7.69 -6.54 -12.22
CA LEU A 74 9.12 -6.64 -12.46
C LEU A 74 9.65 -8.03 -12.15
N ILE A 75 9.21 -8.68 -11.07
CA ILE A 75 9.69 -10.02 -10.72
C ILE A 75 9.40 -11.02 -11.84
N PRO A 76 8.15 -11.16 -12.34
CA PRO A 76 7.87 -12.11 -13.43
C PRO A 76 8.59 -11.80 -14.75
N VAL A 77 8.76 -10.52 -15.08
CA VAL A 77 9.39 -10.11 -16.34
C VAL A 77 10.90 -10.24 -16.31
N VAL A 78 11.55 -9.78 -15.24
CA VAL A 78 13.02 -9.79 -15.12
C VAL A 78 13.55 -11.19 -14.87
N MET A 79 12.84 -11.99 -14.07
CA MET A 79 13.27 -13.36 -13.74
C MET A 79 12.71 -14.41 -14.72
N GLU A 80 11.92 -13.99 -15.71
CA GLU A 80 11.27 -14.88 -16.68
C GLU A 80 10.45 -16.04 -16.05
N VAL A 81 9.89 -15.80 -14.86
CA VAL A 81 9.01 -16.72 -14.12
C VAL A 81 7.58 -16.20 -14.09
N LYS A 82 6.59 -17.04 -13.86
CA LYS A 82 5.22 -16.58 -13.59
C LYS A 82 5.06 -16.19 -12.12
N LEU A 83 4.22 -15.19 -11.86
CA LEU A 83 3.78 -14.86 -10.50
C LEU A 83 3.16 -16.11 -9.83
N PHE A 84 3.50 -16.34 -8.57
CA PHE A 84 3.06 -17.51 -7.81
C PHE A 84 1.53 -17.60 -7.73
N SER A 85 0.85 -16.50 -7.41
CA SER A 85 -0.62 -16.44 -7.40
C SER A 85 -1.14 -15.01 -7.64
N GLU A 86 -1.88 -14.81 -8.73
CA GLU A 86 -2.58 -13.54 -8.98
C GLU A 86 -3.73 -13.29 -7.99
N THR A 87 -4.44 -14.33 -7.58
CA THR A 87 -5.50 -14.24 -6.56
C THR A 87 -4.92 -13.73 -5.24
N LEU A 88 -3.76 -14.24 -4.83
CA LEU A 88 -3.10 -13.80 -3.61
C LEU A 88 -2.68 -12.33 -3.69
N ALA A 89 -2.20 -11.88 -4.87
CA ALA A 89 -1.88 -10.47 -5.09
C ALA A 89 -3.12 -9.55 -4.98
N LYS A 90 -4.28 -10.00 -5.47
CA LYS A 90 -5.54 -9.27 -5.33
C LYS A 90 -6.01 -9.22 -3.87
N ILE A 91 -5.86 -10.32 -3.13
CA ILE A 91 -6.16 -10.35 -1.68
C ILE A 91 -5.23 -9.37 -0.93
N THR A 92 -3.93 -9.38 -1.21
CA THR A 92 -2.97 -8.40 -0.68
C THR A 92 -3.44 -6.98 -0.93
N PHE A 93 -3.84 -6.64 -2.16
CA PHE A 93 -4.33 -5.31 -2.51
C PHE A 93 -5.51 -4.88 -1.63
N TYR A 94 -6.54 -5.71 -1.51
CA TYR A 94 -7.73 -5.36 -0.73
C TYR A 94 -7.43 -5.27 0.77
N LEU A 95 -6.66 -6.19 1.33
CA LEU A 95 -6.28 -6.15 2.75
C LEU A 95 -5.45 -4.89 3.06
N PHE A 96 -4.45 -4.59 2.24
CA PHE A 96 -3.59 -3.44 2.45
C PHE A 96 -4.34 -2.13 2.28
N GLY A 97 -5.11 -1.98 1.18
CA GLY A 97 -5.88 -0.78 0.90
C GLY A 97 -6.95 -0.50 1.95
N THR A 98 -7.70 -1.52 2.38
CA THR A 98 -8.71 -1.35 3.44
C THR A 98 -8.09 -1.04 4.79
N GLY A 99 -7.02 -1.76 5.17
CA GLY A 99 -6.26 -1.49 6.39
C GLY A 99 -5.72 -0.07 6.43
N LEU A 100 -5.16 0.43 5.33
CA LEU A 100 -4.70 1.82 5.21
C LEU A 100 -5.84 2.83 5.41
N LEU A 101 -6.98 2.64 4.75
CA LEU A 101 -8.09 3.59 4.86
C LEU A 101 -8.61 3.67 6.30
N ILE A 102 -8.75 2.52 6.97
CA ILE A 102 -9.12 2.46 8.39
C ILE A 102 -8.05 3.17 9.24
N LEU A 103 -6.78 2.91 8.99
CA LEU A 103 -5.66 3.52 9.72
C LEU A 103 -5.64 5.05 9.57
N ALA A 104 -5.81 5.56 8.35
CA ALA A 104 -5.78 6.98 8.05
C ALA A 104 -6.95 7.72 8.75
N VAL A 105 -8.16 7.15 8.70
CA VAL A 105 -9.32 7.71 9.43
C VAL A 105 -9.10 7.64 10.94
N SER A 106 -8.57 6.51 11.45
CA SER A 106 -8.28 6.34 12.88
C SER A 106 -7.28 7.39 13.37
N PHE A 107 -6.24 7.70 12.59
CA PHE A 107 -5.33 8.79 12.90
C PHE A 107 -5.99 10.15 12.81
N TRP A 108 -6.82 10.42 11.80
CA TRP A 108 -7.50 11.71 11.67
C TRP A 108 -8.40 12.04 12.87
N GLU A 109 -9.03 11.02 13.47
CA GLU A 109 -9.91 11.15 14.63
C GLU A 109 -9.18 10.91 15.97
N ALA A 110 -7.86 10.64 15.95
CA ALA A 110 -7.14 10.28 17.16
C ALA A 110 -7.01 11.48 18.12
N THR A 111 -7.33 11.23 19.39
CA THR A 111 -7.12 12.15 20.51
C THR A 111 -5.89 11.77 21.34
N PHE A 112 -5.40 10.54 21.18
CA PHE A 112 -4.35 9.88 21.97
C PHE A 112 -4.56 9.96 23.49
N GLY A 113 -5.80 10.14 23.93
CA GLY A 113 -6.18 10.18 25.33
C GLY A 113 -6.43 8.79 25.93
N ILE A 114 -6.54 8.74 27.25
CA ILE A 114 -6.79 7.49 28.02
C ILE A 114 -8.10 6.81 27.61
N ASN A 115 -9.09 7.60 27.18
CA ASN A 115 -10.43 7.11 26.80
C ASN A 115 -10.54 6.71 25.31
N GLN A 116 -9.45 6.78 24.54
CA GLN A 116 -9.49 6.42 23.12
C GLN A 116 -9.65 4.91 22.95
N SER A 117 -10.56 4.51 22.04
CA SER A 117 -10.64 3.12 21.59
C SER A 117 -9.51 2.82 20.61
N TRP A 118 -8.72 1.78 20.90
CA TRP A 118 -7.59 1.34 20.07
C TRP A 118 -7.96 0.27 19.04
N LEU A 119 -9.20 -0.21 19.06
CA LEU A 119 -9.65 -1.34 18.24
C LEU A 119 -9.40 -1.12 16.74
N TRP A 120 -9.68 0.08 16.22
CA TRP A 120 -9.50 0.37 14.79
C TRP A 120 -8.02 0.44 14.36
N PHE A 121 -7.13 0.83 15.27
CA PHE A 121 -5.68 0.75 15.05
C PHE A 121 -5.21 -0.70 15.00
N GLU A 122 -5.71 -1.55 15.89
CA GLU A 122 -5.37 -2.98 15.89
C GLU A 122 -5.88 -3.68 14.63
N VAL A 123 -7.15 -3.47 14.27
CA VAL A 123 -7.76 -4.05 13.07
C VAL A 123 -7.01 -3.62 11.81
N SER A 124 -6.74 -2.32 11.65
CA SER A 124 -5.98 -1.83 10.49
C SER A 124 -4.56 -2.41 10.45
N GLY A 125 -3.86 -2.46 11.58
CA GLY A 125 -2.54 -3.06 11.70
C GLY A 125 -2.53 -4.54 11.33
N MET A 126 -3.51 -5.32 11.77
CA MET A 126 -3.65 -6.74 11.42
C MET A 126 -3.87 -6.95 9.91
N LEU A 127 -4.73 -6.13 9.30
CA LEU A 127 -4.99 -6.20 7.86
C LEU A 127 -3.73 -5.88 7.05
N ILE A 128 -3.01 -4.80 7.41
CA ILE A 128 -1.77 -4.39 6.75
C ILE A 128 -0.69 -5.48 6.93
N LEU A 129 -0.51 -6.01 8.14
CA LEU A 129 0.48 -7.05 8.41
C LEU A 129 0.19 -8.32 7.61
N ALA A 130 -1.07 -8.78 7.59
CA ALA A 130 -1.47 -9.93 6.79
C ALA A 130 -1.19 -9.72 5.29
N ALA A 131 -1.49 -8.51 4.77
CA ALA A 131 -1.20 -8.16 3.39
C ALA A 131 0.30 -8.20 3.07
N VAL A 132 1.15 -7.67 3.96
CA VAL A 132 2.62 -7.70 3.80
C VAL A 132 3.15 -9.13 3.80
N ILE A 133 2.62 -9.99 4.69
CA ILE A 133 2.98 -11.42 4.71
C ILE A 133 2.59 -12.09 3.39
N PHE A 134 1.37 -11.87 2.90
CA PHE A 134 0.92 -12.42 1.62
C PHE A 134 1.73 -11.89 0.44
N PHE A 135 2.08 -10.60 0.46
CA PHE A 135 2.97 -9.99 -0.52
C PHE A 135 4.32 -10.70 -0.56
N ALA A 136 4.97 -10.84 0.60
CA ALA A 136 6.26 -11.49 0.74
C ALA A 136 6.22 -12.96 0.29
N ILE A 137 5.21 -13.72 0.70
CA ILE A 137 5.04 -15.11 0.27
C ILE A 137 4.90 -15.19 -1.25
N ASN A 138 4.07 -14.32 -1.85
CA ASN A 138 3.81 -14.34 -3.28
C ASN A 138 5.06 -13.99 -4.09
N THR A 139 5.77 -12.93 -3.70
CA THR A 139 6.98 -12.47 -4.41
C THR A 139 8.15 -13.43 -4.22
N LEU A 140 8.43 -13.89 -3.00
CA LEU A 140 9.51 -14.85 -2.73
C LEU A 140 9.28 -16.20 -3.41
N LYS A 141 8.05 -16.74 -3.38
CA LYS A 141 7.73 -17.98 -4.12
C LYS A 141 7.74 -17.82 -5.62
N SER A 142 7.54 -16.60 -6.14
CA SER A 142 7.71 -16.33 -7.57
C SER A 142 9.20 -16.36 -7.92
N ALA A 143 10.02 -15.64 -7.16
CA ALA A 143 11.46 -15.54 -7.36
C ALA A 143 12.18 -16.89 -7.20
N ALA A 144 11.76 -17.73 -6.26
CA ALA A 144 12.36 -19.05 -6.01
C ALA A 144 12.17 -20.08 -7.15
N LYS A 145 11.41 -19.73 -8.21
CA LYS A 145 11.24 -20.57 -9.41
C LYS A 145 12.23 -20.24 -10.54
N SER A 146 13.07 -19.23 -10.35
CA SER A 146 14.07 -18.78 -11.31
C SER A 146 15.30 -19.69 -11.37
#